data_AF-T0QHC8-F1
#
_entry.id   AF-T0QHC8-F1
#
_cell.length_a   1.000
_cell.length_b   1.000
_cell.length_c   1.000
_cell.angle_alpha   90.00
_cell.angle_beta   90.00
_cell.angle_gamma   90.00
#
_symmetry.space_group_name_H-M   'P 1'
#
loop_
_entity.id
_entity.type
_entity.pdbx_description
1 polymer ?
#
loop_
_entity_poly.entity_id
_entity_poly.type
_entity_poly.pdbx_seq_one_letter_code
_entity_poly.pdbx_strand_id
1 'polypeptide(L)'
;MPPANRQKELETQVEDLRRDIENLNKRTAADKAQMQTAIEMEKRFRAQADAEAATAVARADELLAATTTLQQDKDALELALATSQANEQQTLEQYNAVSSQLLAAQEHTAQLDAYILELQTHIKTLDENIERGGIAETTYQLELTVAVTRANELEAQWAEAQSTMDSSSANLRSELAERDERLASLRAEHEQALVDANAQIAAVEASVASLQTQNSALNGEIETWKKHDTKGLGETLQELQNELFEKSTALVAQGEKLLSVSEALNKCKTALLVAKKDVSDARVLLLRGIAGPNVDVSLYQHVRLDELVRLRLKNEAECQSLLDESEAPSEVNADLGLSSLSKLEREMRLLRSRNKRLVERSSELEKELQAAVGAMDDVKALKEKTAELAGRQRTEKELRSKSDEARVEANEKIVALSEHIEKLMIHLKHEAAAKTKALESVRSLESERRDLVESVAQLTKKMAAKDKTMGELQQGSKILEDQLRLMDEKYIELRNKLDWTRTTSQKEVKKLSHELSVLRCKWQMALDTGQLPTDTYVLKPIKKMQLLSSPHSASDSKLLGSNNDDVPRSTASTTPIKRSVAFEIPKLPQPDSEVGTPWSDTKLDALQRQLQRK
;
A
#
# COMPACT_ATOMS: atom_id res chain seq x y z
N MET A 1 52.55 165.88 -137.73
CA MET A 1 51.61 166.94 -137.32
C MET A 1 50.28 166.63 -137.99
N PRO A 2 49.08 166.56 -137.34
CA PRO A 2 48.63 166.75 -135.94
C PRO A 2 47.81 165.51 -135.44
N PRO A 3 46.98 165.52 -134.35
CA PRO A 3 46.90 166.38 -133.16
C PRO A 3 47.13 165.62 -131.82
N ALA A 4 47.46 166.38 -130.77
CA ALA A 4 47.93 165.96 -129.45
C ALA A 4 46.82 165.60 -128.42
N ASN A 5 45.89 164.70 -128.77
CA ASN A 5 44.77 164.30 -127.87
C ASN A 5 44.66 162.78 -127.56
N ARG A 6 45.63 161.95 -127.95
CA ARG A 6 45.56 160.47 -127.77
C ARG A 6 46.36 159.91 -126.59
N GLN A 7 47.19 160.74 -125.95
CA GLN A 7 48.07 160.29 -124.86
C GLN A 7 47.37 160.30 -123.49
N LYS A 8 46.42 161.23 -123.28
CA LYS A 8 45.59 161.27 -122.06
C LYS A 8 44.55 160.16 -121.95
N GLU A 9 44.10 159.61 -123.08
CA GLU A 9 43.06 158.55 -123.11
C GLU A 9 43.64 157.16 -122.82
N LEU A 10 44.93 156.95 -123.15
CA LEU A 10 45.64 155.71 -122.83
C LEU A 10 46.10 155.67 -121.38
N GLU A 11 46.43 156.81 -120.77
CA GLU A 11 46.75 156.89 -119.34
C GLU A 11 45.53 156.57 -118.47
N THR A 12 44.34 157.06 -118.83
CA THR A 12 43.09 156.70 -118.10
C THR A 12 42.74 155.21 -118.23
N GLN A 13 42.93 154.59 -119.40
CA GLN A 13 42.67 153.16 -119.58
C GLN A 13 43.64 152.26 -118.78
N VAL A 14 44.90 152.66 -118.62
CA VAL A 14 45.86 151.91 -117.79
C VAL A 14 45.54 152.04 -116.30
N GLU A 15 45.03 153.20 -115.87
CA GLU A 15 44.67 153.44 -114.47
C GLU A 15 43.37 152.71 -114.07
N ASP A 16 42.40 152.60 -114.98
CA ASP A 16 41.20 151.77 -114.79
C ASP A 16 41.55 150.27 -114.75
N LEU A 17 42.44 149.79 -115.62
CA LEU A 17 42.93 148.40 -115.56
C LEU A 17 43.71 148.11 -114.28
N ARG A 18 44.47 149.08 -113.74
CA ARG A 18 45.13 148.92 -112.44
C ARG A 18 44.12 148.82 -111.29
N ARG A 19 43.06 149.64 -111.31
CA ARG A 19 41.96 149.53 -110.33
C ARG A 19 41.25 148.18 -110.44
N ASP A 20 41.02 147.69 -111.64
CA ASP A 20 40.37 146.40 -111.84
C ASP A 20 41.24 145.23 -111.40
N ILE A 21 42.56 145.28 -111.64
CA ILE A 21 43.52 144.29 -111.11
C ILE A 21 43.59 144.35 -109.58
N GLU A 22 43.56 145.55 -108.99
CA GLU A 22 43.59 145.70 -107.54
C GLU A 22 42.27 145.22 -106.89
N ASN A 23 41.13 145.46 -107.54
CA ASN A 23 39.82 144.94 -107.13
C ASN A 23 39.72 143.42 -107.31
N LEU A 24 40.30 142.86 -108.37
CA LEU A 24 40.43 141.41 -108.57
C LEU A 24 41.31 140.81 -107.49
N ASN A 25 42.46 141.40 -107.18
CA ASN A 25 43.34 140.94 -106.12
C ASN A 25 42.67 140.98 -104.75
N LYS A 26 41.90 142.03 -104.44
CA LYS A 26 41.09 142.13 -103.21
C LYS A 26 39.98 141.07 -103.17
N ARG A 27 39.33 140.77 -104.30
CA ARG A 27 38.34 139.69 -104.39
C ARG A 27 38.98 138.32 -104.23
N THR A 28 40.08 138.02 -104.90
CA THR A 28 40.81 136.74 -104.70
C THR A 28 41.37 136.60 -103.29
N ALA A 29 41.79 137.70 -102.64
CA ALA A 29 42.20 137.67 -101.24
C ALA A 29 41.02 137.42 -100.29
N ALA A 30 39.86 138.03 -100.56
CA ALA A 30 38.63 137.79 -99.82
C ALA A 30 38.10 136.35 -100.02
N ASP A 31 38.12 135.83 -101.25
CA ASP A 31 37.72 134.45 -101.57
C ASP A 31 38.69 133.44 -100.94
N LYS A 32 40.00 133.72 -100.94
CA LYS A 32 40.98 132.87 -100.26
C LYS A 32 40.81 132.91 -98.74
N ALA A 33 40.50 134.06 -98.16
CA ALA A 33 40.18 134.18 -96.74
C ALA A 33 38.87 133.46 -96.38
N GLN A 34 37.83 133.58 -97.22
CA GLN A 34 36.58 132.83 -97.05
C GLN A 34 36.80 131.32 -97.18
N MET A 35 37.57 130.88 -98.18
CA MET A 35 37.91 129.46 -98.37
C MET A 35 38.73 128.94 -97.19
N GLN A 36 39.66 129.72 -96.66
CA GLN A 36 40.46 129.34 -95.50
C GLN A 36 39.61 129.29 -94.22
N THR A 37 38.67 130.22 -94.07
CA THR A 37 37.68 130.19 -92.96
C THR A 37 36.76 128.98 -93.09
N ALA A 38 36.33 128.63 -94.31
CA ALA A 38 35.51 127.44 -94.57
C ALA A 38 36.28 126.14 -94.29
N ILE A 39 37.56 126.06 -94.69
CA ILE A 39 38.44 124.92 -94.38
C ILE A 39 38.66 124.79 -92.87
N GLU A 40 38.86 125.91 -92.16
CA GLU A 40 39.01 125.90 -90.71
C GLU A 40 37.71 125.52 -89.99
N MET A 41 36.55 126.01 -90.46
CA MET A 41 35.25 125.59 -89.96
C MET A 41 35.00 124.11 -90.22
N GLU A 42 35.30 123.59 -91.42
CA GLU A 42 35.14 122.18 -91.74
C GLU A 42 36.12 121.31 -90.96
N LYS A 43 37.35 121.77 -90.73
CA LYS A 43 38.31 121.10 -89.84
C LYS A 43 37.83 121.08 -88.40
N ARG A 44 37.17 122.15 -87.92
CA ARG A 44 36.52 122.18 -86.60
C ARG A 44 35.32 121.24 -86.54
N PHE A 45 34.48 121.19 -87.57
CA PHE A 45 33.36 120.25 -87.65
C PHE A 45 33.81 118.80 -87.70
N ARG A 46 34.89 118.48 -88.44
CA ARG A 46 35.48 117.13 -88.45
C ARG A 46 36.10 116.79 -87.11
N ALA A 47 36.86 117.70 -86.50
CA ALA A 47 37.42 117.48 -85.17
C ALA A 47 36.32 117.31 -84.11
N GLN A 48 35.22 118.05 -84.22
CA GLN A 48 34.04 117.90 -83.37
C GLN A 48 33.35 116.55 -83.61
N ALA A 49 33.15 116.14 -84.87
CA ALA A 49 32.55 114.86 -85.21
C ALA A 49 33.42 113.68 -84.77
N ASP A 50 34.75 113.77 -84.91
CA ASP A 50 35.71 112.77 -84.44
C ASP A 50 35.72 112.70 -82.91
N ALA A 51 35.64 113.84 -82.22
CA ALA A 51 35.51 113.88 -80.76
C ALA A 51 34.17 113.29 -80.30
N GLU A 52 33.06 113.63 -80.94
CA GLU A 52 31.74 113.07 -80.66
C GLU A 52 31.72 111.54 -80.91
N ALA A 53 32.30 111.08 -82.02
CA ALA A 53 32.46 109.66 -82.32
C ALA A 53 33.34 108.94 -81.27
N ALA A 54 34.45 109.54 -80.85
CA ALA A 54 35.29 108.99 -79.80
C ALA A 54 34.54 108.90 -78.45
N THR A 55 33.75 109.92 -78.09
CA THR A 55 32.91 109.87 -76.89
C THR A 55 31.78 108.84 -77.01
N ALA A 56 31.24 108.63 -78.21
CA ALA A 56 30.22 107.60 -78.45
C ALA A 56 30.80 106.19 -78.34
N VAL A 57 32.00 105.96 -78.87
CA VAL A 57 32.73 104.68 -78.72
C VAL A 57 33.08 104.43 -77.25
N ALA A 58 33.61 105.42 -76.54
CA ALA A 58 33.92 105.28 -75.12
C ALA A 58 32.67 104.93 -74.29
N ARG A 59 31.52 105.57 -74.57
CA ARG A 59 30.24 105.21 -73.95
C ARG A 59 29.75 103.82 -74.34
N ALA A 60 29.96 103.39 -75.58
CA ALA A 60 29.60 102.05 -76.02
C ALA A 60 30.46 100.99 -75.32
N ASP A 61 31.76 101.24 -75.14
CA ASP A 61 32.68 100.37 -74.40
C ASP A 61 32.34 100.32 -72.91
N GLU A 62 31.98 101.45 -72.30
CA GLU A 62 31.47 101.50 -70.91
C GLU A 62 30.17 100.71 -70.75
N LEU A 63 29.23 100.82 -71.70
CA LEU A 63 27.99 100.03 -71.70
C LEU A 63 28.25 98.55 -71.93
N LEU A 64 29.22 98.20 -72.78
CA LEU A 64 29.63 96.81 -72.99
C LEU A 64 30.27 96.24 -71.72
N ALA A 65 31.16 96.99 -71.07
CA ALA A 65 31.72 96.60 -69.78
C ALA A 65 30.62 96.40 -68.72
N ALA A 66 29.70 97.36 -68.59
CA ALA A 66 28.58 97.28 -67.65
C ALA A 66 27.64 96.08 -67.94
N THR A 67 27.36 95.79 -69.22
CA THR A 67 26.55 94.63 -69.60
C THR A 67 27.28 93.32 -69.35
N THR A 68 28.60 93.25 -69.58
CA THR A 68 29.39 92.06 -69.23
C THR A 68 29.44 91.81 -67.72
N THR A 69 29.59 92.86 -66.89
CA THR A 69 29.55 92.71 -65.43
C THR A 69 28.17 92.29 -64.95
N LEU A 70 27.10 92.89 -65.49
CA LEU A 70 25.73 92.49 -65.15
C LEU A 70 25.42 91.04 -65.57
N GLN A 71 25.97 90.58 -66.70
CA GLN A 71 25.83 89.19 -67.12
C GLN A 71 26.59 88.25 -66.19
N GLN A 72 27.82 88.60 -65.78
CA GLN A 72 28.59 87.84 -64.79
C GLN A 72 27.88 87.77 -63.43
N ASP A 73 27.32 88.90 -62.97
CA ASP A 73 26.55 88.96 -61.73
C ASP A 73 25.27 88.13 -61.82
N LYS A 74 24.58 88.16 -62.96
CA LYS A 74 23.43 87.30 -63.24
C LYS A 74 23.81 85.82 -63.18
N ASP A 75 24.86 85.42 -63.88
CA ASP A 75 25.32 84.02 -63.90
C ASP A 75 25.76 83.56 -62.50
N ALA A 76 26.41 84.44 -61.73
CA ALA A 76 26.78 84.18 -60.34
C ALA A 76 25.56 84.02 -59.42
N LEU A 77 24.51 84.84 -59.60
CA LEU A 77 23.26 84.72 -58.86
C LEU A 77 22.47 83.46 -59.24
N GLU A 78 22.44 83.08 -60.52
CA GLU A 78 21.82 81.84 -60.98
C GLU A 78 22.53 80.61 -60.39
N LEU A 79 23.87 80.62 -60.34
CA LEU A 79 24.66 79.58 -59.69
C LEU A 79 24.41 79.52 -58.18
N ALA A 80 24.33 80.68 -57.51
CA ALA A 80 24.03 80.77 -56.09
C ALA A 80 22.62 80.27 -55.77
N LEU A 81 21.62 80.59 -56.60
CA LEU A 81 20.26 80.10 -56.48
C LEU A 81 20.19 78.57 -56.65
N ALA A 82 20.85 78.04 -57.69
CA ALA A 82 20.92 76.61 -57.92
C ALA A 82 21.60 75.86 -56.77
N THR A 83 22.68 76.44 -56.22
CA THR A 83 23.37 75.90 -55.04
C THR A 83 22.47 75.93 -53.80
N SER A 84 21.72 77.02 -53.59
CA SER A 84 20.77 77.12 -52.48
C SER A 84 19.65 76.09 -52.60
N GLN A 85 19.09 75.89 -53.79
CA GLN A 85 18.05 74.89 -54.04
C GLN A 85 18.58 73.47 -53.84
N ALA A 86 19.80 73.18 -54.29
CA ALA A 86 20.45 71.89 -54.05
C ALA A 86 20.66 71.62 -52.55
N ASN A 87 21.08 72.64 -51.79
CA ASN A 87 21.24 72.54 -50.33
C ASN A 87 19.88 72.31 -49.64
N GLU A 88 18.82 73.01 -50.05
CA GLU A 88 17.47 72.82 -49.52
C GLU A 88 16.93 71.41 -49.82
N GLN A 89 17.16 70.92 -51.03
CA GLN A 89 16.79 69.54 -51.38
C GLN A 89 17.58 68.54 -50.52
N GLN A 90 18.88 68.76 -50.33
CA GLN A 90 19.71 67.91 -49.49
C GLN A 90 19.23 67.89 -48.03
N THR A 91 18.82 69.03 -47.46
CA THR A 91 18.30 69.08 -46.09
C THR A 91 16.94 68.39 -45.97
N LEU A 92 16.07 68.51 -46.99
CA LEU A 92 14.81 67.77 -47.05
C LEU A 92 15.03 66.25 -47.15
N GLU A 93 15.99 65.80 -47.97
CA GLU A 93 16.36 64.39 -48.07
C GLU A 93 16.90 63.86 -46.74
N GLN A 94 17.74 64.63 -46.04
CA GLN A 94 18.23 64.29 -44.70
C GLN A 94 17.09 64.23 -43.67
N TYR A 95 16.15 65.19 -43.71
CA TYR A 95 15.00 65.19 -42.82
C TYR A 95 14.12 63.95 -43.04
N ASN A 96 13.84 63.61 -44.30
CA ASN A 96 13.07 62.41 -44.66
C ASN A 96 13.79 61.12 -44.22
N ALA A 97 15.12 61.07 -44.36
CA ALA A 97 15.92 59.93 -43.90
C ALA A 97 15.83 59.76 -42.38
N VAL A 98 15.96 60.85 -41.61
CA VAL A 98 15.83 60.83 -40.14
C VAL A 98 14.40 60.46 -39.72
N SER A 99 13.38 60.98 -40.40
CA SER A 99 11.98 60.64 -40.13
C SER A 99 11.71 59.14 -40.37
N SER A 100 12.23 58.58 -41.47
CA SER A 100 12.13 57.15 -41.75
C SER A 100 12.85 56.30 -40.70
N GLN A 101 14.02 56.74 -40.22
CA GLN A 101 14.75 56.05 -39.16
C GLN A 101 13.99 56.09 -37.83
N LEU A 102 13.34 57.22 -37.51
CA LEU A 102 12.52 57.36 -36.31
C LEU A 102 11.30 56.43 -36.34
N LEU A 103 10.63 56.30 -37.49
CA LEU A 103 9.51 55.36 -37.65
C LEU A 103 9.98 53.91 -37.50
N ALA A 104 11.09 53.52 -38.12
CA ALA A 104 11.65 52.18 -37.95
C ALA A 104 12.05 51.88 -36.50
N ALA A 105 12.60 52.88 -35.78
CA ALA A 105 12.90 52.75 -34.36
C ALA A 105 11.62 52.58 -33.52
N GLN A 106 10.55 53.32 -33.84
CA GLN A 106 9.25 53.19 -33.18
C GLN A 106 8.62 51.81 -33.39
N GLU A 107 8.67 51.28 -34.62
CA GLU A 107 8.21 49.92 -34.93
C GLU A 107 9.01 48.87 -34.13
N HIS A 108 10.33 49.02 -34.06
CA HIS A 108 11.17 48.13 -33.26
C HIS A 108 10.86 48.22 -31.76
N THR A 109 10.61 49.41 -31.22
CA THR A 109 10.17 49.55 -29.81
C THR A 109 8.82 48.88 -29.57
N ALA A 110 7.87 49.01 -30.49
CA ALA A 110 6.57 48.35 -30.37
C ALA A 110 6.69 46.81 -30.42
N GLN A 111 7.61 46.28 -31.24
CA GLN A 111 7.91 44.85 -31.27
C GLN A 111 8.53 44.36 -29.96
N LEU A 112 9.45 45.14 -29.37
CA LEU A 112 10.04 44.83 -28.07
C LEU A 112 8.98 44.86 -26.96
N ASP A 113 8.07 45.85 -26.95
CA ASP A 113 6.99 45.93 -25.97
C ASP A 113 6.02 44.74 -26.08
N ALA A 114 5.69 44.32 -27.31
CA ALA A 114 4.88 43.12 -27.55
C ALA A 114 5.58 41.85 -27.02
N TYR A 115 6.88 41.70 -27.28
CA TYR A 115 7.67 40.58 -26.77
C TYR A 115 7.79 40.58 -25.24
N ILE A 116 7.92 41.76 -24.62
CA ILE A 116 7.91 41.90 -23.15
C ILE A 116 6.57 41.45 -22.58
N LEU A 117 5.44 41.83 -23.20
CA LEU A 117 4.12 41.37 -22.79
C LEU A 117 3.97 39.86 -22.92
N GLU A 118 4.43 39.26 -24.02
CA GLU A 118 4.44 37.80 -24.19
C GLU A 118 5.25 37.11 -23.09
N LEU A 119 6.46 37.58 -22.80
CA LEU A 119 7.28 37.06 -21.70
C LEU A 119 6.59 37.20 -20.34
N GLN A 120 5.93 38.34 -20.07
CA GLN A 120 5.16 38.53 -18.85
C GLN A 120 3.98 37.56 -18.74
N THR A 121 3.28 37.28 -19.83
CA THR A 121 2.22 36.26 -19.84
C THR A 121 2.78 34.86 -19.58
N HIS A 122 3.93 34.53 -20.17
CA HIS A 122 4.57 33.24 -19.95
C HIS A 122 5.03 33.07 -18.49
N ILE A 123 5.65 34.10 -17.90
CA ILE A 123 6.02 34.11 -16.48
C ILE A 123 4.79 33.86 -15.60
N LYS A 124 3.68 34.57 -15.83
CA LYS A 124 2.43 34.35 -15.08
C LYS A 124 1.92 32.91 -15.20
N THR A 125 1.96 32.30 -16.40
CA THR A 125 1.55 30.90 -16.55
C THR A 125 2.46 29.92 -15.82
N LEU A 126 3.76 30.21 -15.73
CA LEU A 126 4.70 29.40 -14.94
C LEU A 126 4.44 29.55 -13.45
N ASP A 127 4.17 30.76 -12.96
CA ASP A 127 3.82 31.01 -11.56
C ASP A 127 2.54 30.26 -11.17
N GLU A 128 1.48 30.33 -11.98
CA GLU A 128 0.25 29.56 -11.75
C GLU A 128 0.49 28.04 -11.70
N ASN A 129 1.40 27.53 -12.54
CA ASN A 129 1.76 26.12 -12.54
C ASN A 129 2.56 25.72 -11.29
N ILE A 130 3.45 26.60 -10.81
CA ILE A 130 4.19 26.40 -9.55
C ILE A 130 3.21 26.39 -8.37
N GLU A 131 2.25 27.31 -8.32
CA GLU A 131 1.22 27.35 -7.27
C GLU A 131 0.36 26.08 -7.27
N ARG A 132 -0.10 25.63 -8.46
CA ARG A 132 -0.82 24.35 -8.58
C ARG A 132 0.03 23.16 -8.13
N GLY A 133 1.32 23.15 -8.47
CA GLY A 133 2.29 22.16 -8.01
C GLY A 133 2.41 22.13 -6.48
N GLY A 134 2.51 23.29 -5.83
CA GLY A 134 2.56 23.41 -4.37
C GLY A 134 1.28 22.94 -3.68
N ILE A 135 0.11 23.24 -4.24
CA ILE A 135 -1.19 22.72 -3.74
C ILE A 135 -1.26 21.20 -3.85
N ALA A 136 -0.81 20.63 -4.98
CA ALA A 136 -0.77 19.18 -5.17
C ALA A 136 0.20 18.49 -4.19
N GLU A 137 1.39 19.07 -3.97
CA GLU A 137 2.37 18.54 -3.02
C GLU A 137 1.84 18.56 -1.57
N THR A 138 1.24 19.68 -1.15
CA THR A 138 0.64 19.79 0.20
C THR A 138 -0.51 18.81 0.40
N THR A 139 -1.35 18.60 -0.62
CA THR A 139 -2.42 17.60 -0.59
C THR A 139 -1.85 16.18 -0.47
N TYR A 140 -0.82 15.85 -1.25
CA TYR A 140 -0.16 14.54 -1.18
C TYR A 140 0.51 14.31 0.18
N GLN A 141 1.17 15.32 0.76
CA GLN A 141 1.74 15.22 2.11
C GLN A 141 0.67 15.00 3.18
N LEU A 142 -0.50 15.63 3.05
CA LEU A 142 -1.64 15.43 3.95
C LEU A 142 -2.18 13.99 3.83
N GLU A 143 -2.41 13.50 2.62
CA GLU A 143 -2.85 12.12 2.37
C GLU A 143 -1.86 11.08 2.89
N LEU A 144 -0.55 11.32 2.69
CA LEU A 144 0.50 10.46 3.21
C LEU A 144 0.49 10.45 4.75
N THR A 145 0.31 11.61 5.38
CA THR A 145 0.21 11.71 6.84
C THR A 145 -0.99 10.92 7.36
N VAL A 146 -2.15 11.04 6.72
CA VAL A 146 -3.37 10.28 7.07
C VAL A 146 -3.17 8.78 6.87
N ALA A 147 -2.50 8.37 5.80
CA ALA A 147 -2.19 6.96 5.56
C ALA A 147 -1.24 6.39 6.63
N VAL A 148 -0.22 7.14 7.02
CA VAL A 148 0.72 6.75 8.08
C VAL A 148 0.00 6.66 9.43
N THR A 149 -0.85 7.63 9.79
CA THR A 149 -1.63 7.55 11.03
C THR A 149 -2.55 6.34 11.03
N ARG A 150 -3.19 6.05 9.89
CA ARG A 150 -4.05 4.88 9.75
C ARG A 150 -3.29 3.56 9.86
N ALA A 151 -2.08 3.49 9.30
CA ALA A 151 -1.21 2.32 9.45
C ALA A 151 -0.82 2.09 10.92
N ASN A 152 -0.41 3.15 11.62
CA ASN A 152 -0.07 3.07 13.06
C ASN A 152 -1.27 2.65 13.92
N GLU A 153 -2.49 3.11 13.60
CA GLU A 153 -3.72 2.65 14.27
C GLU A 153 -3.97 1.15 14.07
N LEU A 154 -3.79 0.65 12.84
CA LEU A 154 -3.96 -0.77 12.54
C LEU A 154 -2.90 -1.64 13.22
N GLU A 155 -1.65 -1.18 13.29
CA GLU A 155 -0.60 -1.86 14.05
C GLU A 155 -0.93 -1.92 15.54
N ALA A 156 -1.43 -0.83 16.12
CA ALA A 156 -1.87 -0.82 17.52
C ALA A 156 -3.06 -1.78 17.76
N GLN A 157 -4.05 -1.79 16.88
CA GLN A 157 -5.18 -2.73 16.93
C GLN A 157 -4.73 -4.18 16.82
N TRP A 158 -3.76 -4.47 15.95
CA TRP A 158 -3.21 -5.80 15.80
C TRP A 158 -2.44 -6.25 17.06
N ALA A 159 -1.64 -5.37 17.66
CA ALA A 159 -0.94 -5.65 18.91
C ALA A 159 -1.91 -5.91 20.08
N GLU A 160 -3.01 -5.16 20.17
CA GLU A 160 -4.07 -5.39 21.17
C GLU A 160 -4.80 -6.73 20.93
N ALA A 161 -5.17 -7.03 19.68
CA ALA A 161 -5.77 -8.31 19.31
C ALA A 161 -4.84 -9.49 19.62
N GLN A 162 -3.54 -9.33 19.40
CA GLN A 162 -2.54 -10.34 19.73
C GLN A 162 -2.44 -10.57 21.25
N SER A 163 -2.39 -9.49 22.04
CA SER A 163 -2.37 -9.56 23.51
C SER A 163 -3.64 -10.21 24.10
N THR A 164 -4.81 -9.90 23.55
CA THR A 164 -6.08 -10.52 23.96
C THR A 164 -6.13 -12.01 23.59
N MET A 165 -5.61 -12.40 22.42
CA MET A 165 -5.48 -13.81 22.06
C MET A 165 -4.49 -14.55 22.97
N ASP A 166 -3.34 -13.95 23.27
CA ASP A 166 -2.31 -14.55 24.12
C ASP A 166 -2.82 -14.74 25.55
N SER A 167 -3.52 -13.76 26.12
CA SER A 167 -4.17 -13.87 27.43
C SER A 167 -5.29 -14.91 27.46
N SER A 168 -6.14 -14.97 26.43
CA SER A 168 -7.14 -16.05 26.28
C SER A 168 -6.49 -17.42 26.21
N SER A 169 -5.40 -17.56 25.45
CA SER A 169 -4.65 -18.81 25.34
C SER A 169 -3.99 -19.21 26.67
N ALA A 170 -3.48 -18.23 27.44
CA ALA A 170 -2.92 -18.47 28.76
C ALA A 170 -3.98 -18.94 29.76
N ASN A 171 -5.17 -18.32 29.73
CA ASN A 171 -6.31 -18.74 30.55
C ASN A 171 -6.74 -20.17 30.21
N LEU A 172 -6.89 -20.52 28.93
CA LEU A 172 -7.25 -21.87 28.50
C LEU A 172 -6.18 -22.91 28.90
N ARG A 173 -4.89 -22.56 28.81
CA ARG A 173 -3.81 -23.43 29.30
C ARG A 173 -3.87 -23.63 30.81
N SER A 174 -4.19 -22.58 31.58
CA SER A 174 -4.39 -22.67 33.03
C SER A 174 -5.60 -23.54 33.38
N GLU A 175 -6.73 -23.35 32.71
CA GLU A 175 -7.95 -24.16 32.91
C GLU A 175 -7.72 -25.64 32.54
N LEU A 176 -6.95 -25.92 31.49
CA LEU A 176 -6.56 -27.29 31.14
C LEU A 176 -5.64 -27.90 32.21
N ALA A 177 -4.65 -27.14 32.71
CA ALA A 177 -3.78 -27.61 33.78
C ALA A 177 -4.56 -27.91 35.07
N GLU A 178 -5.49 -27.04 35.47
CA GLU A 178 -6.39 -27.28 36.61
C GLU A 178 -7.28 -28.51 36.40
N ARG A 179 -7.77 -28.72 35.18
CA ARG A 179 -8.56 -29.91 34.83
C ARG A 179 -7.73 -31.18 34.92
N ASP A 180 -6.51 -31.16 34.40
CA ASP A 180 -5.60 -32.30 34.46
C ASP A 180 -5.21 -32.62 35.91
N GLU A 181 -4.99 -31.61 36.75
CA GLU A 181 -4.74 -31.78 38.18
C GLU A 181 -5.96 -32.39 38.92
N ARG A 182 -7.18 -31.91 38.64
CA ARG A 182 -8.41 -32.49 39.19
C ARG A 182 -8.64 -33.93 38.72
N LEU A 183 -8.31 -34.25 37.46
CA LEU A 183 -8.41 -35.62 36.96
C LEU A 183 -7.36 -36.52 37.61
N ALA A 184 -6.15 -36.01 37.85
CA ALA A 184 -5.11 -36.74 38.57
C ALA A 184 -5.50 -37.00 40.02
N SER A 185 -6.07 -36.01 40.73
CA SER A 185 -6.56 -36.19 42.10
C SER A 185 -7.70 -37.21 42.18
N LEU A 186 -8.67 -37.13 41.27
CA LEU A 186 -9.77 -38.11 41.20
C LEU A 186 -9.28 -39.53 40.90
N ARG A 187 -8.26 -39.68 40.04
CA ARG A 187 -7.64 -40.98 39.76
C ARG A 187 -6.95 -41.53 41.01
N ALA A 188 -6.20 -40.70 41.74
CA ALA A 188 -5.55 -41.09 42.98
C ALA A 188 -6.57 -41.48 44.07
N GLU A 189 -7.66 -40.74 44.21
CA GLU A 189 -8.77 -41.07 45.12
C GLU A 189 -9.43 -42.41 44.74
N HIS A 190 -9.71 -42.64 43.45
CA HIS A 190 -10.24 -43.91 42.97
C HIS A 190 -9.29 -45.07 43.19
N GLU A 191 -8.00 -44.89 42.95
CA GLU A 191 -6.98 -45.90 43.19
C GLU A 191 -6.87 -46.23 44.68
N GLN A 192 -6.89 -45.23 45.54
CA GLN A 192 -6.94 -45.43 47.00
C GLN A 192 -8.21 -46.18 47.43
N ALA A 193 -9.38 -45.81 46.89
CA ALA A 193 -10.64 -46.51 47.18
C ALA A 193 -10.60 -47.98 46.75
N LEU A 194 -9.94 -48.29 45.62
CA LEU A 194 -9.73 -49.68 45.17
C LEU A 194 -8.79 -50.44 46.11
N VAL A 195 -7.70 -49.80 46.58
CA VAL A 195 -6.79 -50.38 47.57
C VAL A 195 -7.54 -50.69 48.87
N ASP A 196 -8.33 -49.74 49.37
CA ASP A 196 -9.12 -49.91 50.61
C ASP A 196 -10.18 -51.02 50.45
N ALA A 197 -10.86 -51.07 49.30
CA ALA A 197 -11.82 -52.13 49.00
C ALA A 197 -11.15 -53.51 48.92
N ASN A 198 -9.98 -53.61 48.28
CA ASN A 198 -9.20 -54.84 48.23
C ASN A 198 -8.72 -55.26 49.63
N ALA A 199 -8.32 -54.32 50.48
CA ALA A 199 -7.96 -54.61 51.87
C ALA A 199 -9.16 -55.12 52.68
N GLN A 200 -10.35 -54.56 52.46
CA GLN A 200 -11.60 -55.06 53.07
C GLN A 200 -11.94 -56.48 52.59
N ILE A 201 -11.82 -56.74 51.28
CA ILE A 201 -12.03 -58.08 50.71
C ILE A 201 -11.06 -59.07 51.38
N ALA A 202 -9.77 -58.75 51.45
CA ALA A 202 -8.77 -59.61 52.09
C ALA A 202 -9.08 -59.86 53.59
N ALA A 203 -9.56 -58.85 54.33
CA ALA A 203 -9.97 -59.01 55.72
C ALA A 203 -11.21 -59.92 55.86
N VAL A 204 -12.19 -59.78 54.96
CA VAL A 204 -13.37 -60.65 54.91
C VAL A 204 -12.97 -62.07 54.55
N GLU A 205 -12.09 -62.26 53.56
CA GLU A 205 -11.55 -63.58 53.18
C GLU A 205 -10.82 -64.26 54.34
N ALA A 206 -9.99 -63.51 55.08
CA ALA A 206 -9.32 -64.02 56.27
C ALA A 206 -10.32 -64.43 57.37
N SER A 207 -11.38 -63.64 57.58
CA SER A 207 -12.47 -63.98 58.51
C SER A 207 -13.23 -65.23 58.07
N VAL A 208 -13.56 -65.35 56.78
CA VAL A 208 -14.19 -66.54 56.21
C VAL A 208 -13.30 -67.76 56.37
N ALA A 209 -11.99 -67.65 56.10
CA ALA A 209 -11.03 -68.73 56.30
C ALA A 209 -10.97 -69.16 57.78
N SER A 210 -10.92 -68.21 58.71
CA SER A 210 -10.98 -68.48 60.16
C SER A 210 -12.26 -69.22 60.54
N LEU A 211 -13.43 -68.72 60.10
CA LEU A 211 -14.73 -69.37 60.33
C LEU A 211 -14.81 -70.77 59.69
N GLN A 212 -14.21 -70.98 58.52
CA GLN A 212 -14.10 -72.29 57.90
C GLN A 212 -13.24 -73.24 58.74
N THR A 213 -12.10 -72.77 59.26
CA THR A 213 -11.27 -73.59 60.16
C THR A 213 -12.02 -73.93 61.45
N GLN A 214 -12.74 -72.98 62.04
CA GLN A 214 -13.57 -73.21 63.22
C GLN A 214 -14.70 -74.21 62.95
N ASN A 215 -15.40 -74.07 61.82
CA ASN A 215 -16.42 -75.04 61.40
C ASN A 215 -15.82 -76.42 61.15
N SER A 216 -14.61 -76.52 60.58
CA SER A 216 -13.93 -77.81 60.41
C SER A 216 -13.55 -78.45 61.74
N ALA A 217 -13.13 -77.66 62.73
CA ALA A 217 -12.83 -78.12 64.08
C ALA A 217 -14.11 -78.59 64.78
N LEU A 218 -15.19 -77.81 64.73
CA LEU A 218 -16.51 -78.19 65.27
C LEU A 218 -17.07 -79.45 64.59
N ASN A 219 -16.93 -79.57 63.26
CA ASN A 219 -17.30 -80.79 62.55
C ASN A 219 -16.45 -82.00 62.99
N GLY A 220 -15.16 -81.79 63.24
CA GLY A 220 -14.27 -82.80 63.83
C GLY A 220 -14.73 -83.21 65.23
N GLU A 221 -15.10 -82.25 66.08
CA GLU A 221 -15.68 -82.53 67.40
C GLU A 221 -16.99 -83.31 67.26
N ILE A 222 -17.92 -82.90 66.39
CA ILE A 222 -19.17 -83.62 66.13
C ILE A 222 -18.90 -85.07 65.67
N GLU A 223 -17.92 -85.29 64.81
CA GLU A 223 -17.49 -86.63 64.41
C GLU A 223 -16.93 -87.44 65.59
N THR A 224 -16.19 -86.83 66.52
CA THR A 224 -15.74 -87.51 67.75
C THR A 224 -16.89 -87.84 68.70
N TRP A 225 -17.88 -86.94 68.85
CA TRP A 225 -19.11 -87.20 69.61
C TRP A 225 -19.90 -88.36 69.01
N LYS A 226 -20.08 -88.40 67.68
CA LYS A 226 -20.72 -89.52 66.98
C LYS A 226 -20.00 -90.85 67.20
N LYS A 227 -18.67 -90.87 67.26
CA LYS A 227 -17.89 -92.09 67.55
C LYS A 227 -17.98 -92.54 69.00
N HIS A 228 -18.18 -91.62 69.95
CA HIS A 228 -18.38 -91.95 71.36
C HIS A 228 -19.81 -92.41 71.68
N ASP A 229 -20.83 -91.86 71.02
CA ASP A 229 -22.25 -92.21 71.27
C ASP A 229 -22.70 -93.50 70.56
N THR A 230 -22.12 -93.85 69.41
CA THR A 230 -22.53 -95.03 68.63
C THR A 230 -22.15 -96.38 69.27
N LYS A 231 -21.20 -96.42 70.21
CA LYS A 231 -20.86 -97.65 70.94
C LYS A 231 -21.59 -97.81 72.28
N GLY A 232 -22.08 -96.73 72.90
CA GLY A 232 -22.77 -96.80 74.20
C GLY A 232 -24.30 -96.84 74.09
N LEU A 233 -24.89 -96.09 73.14
CA LEU A 233 -26.34 -96.02 72.98
C LEU A 233 -26.90 -97.18 72.14
N GLY A 234 -26.11 -97.76 71.22
CA GLY A 234 -26.58 -98.88 70.39
C GLY A 234 -26.82 -100.16 71.18
N GLU A 235 -25.90 -100.50 72.10
CA GLU A 235 -25.99 -101.72 72.92
C GLU A 235 -27.11 -101.61 73.98
N THR A 236 -27.22 -100.44 74.62
CA THR A 236 -28.27 -100.19 75.63
C THR A 236 -29.67 -100.10 75.03
N LEU A 237 -29.82 -99.57 73.82
CA LEU A 237 -31.12 -99.48 73.15
C LEU A 237 -31.56 -100.86 72.62
N GLN A 238 -30.63 -101.73 72.22
CA GLN A 238 -30.93 -103.09 71.79
C GLN A 238 -31.26 -104.03 72.97
N GLU A 239 -30.61 -103.86 74.13
CA GLU A 239 -30.99 -104.56 75.37
C GLU A 239 -32.39 -104.15 75.84
N LEU A 240 -32.70 -102.85 75.83
CA LEU A 240 -34.04 -102.35 76.18
C LEU A 240 -35.13 -102.83 75.20
N GLN A 241 -34.81 -102.94 73.90
CA GLN A 241 -35.75 -103.46 72.91
C GLN A 241 -36.07 -104.94 73.15
N ASN A 242 -35.06 -105.74 73.52
CA ASN A 242 -35.25 -107.16 73.81
C ASN A 242 -36.04 -107.37 75.11
N GLU A 243 -35.76 -106.62 76.17
CA GLU A 243 -36.52 -106.68 77.43
C GLU A 243 -37.98 -106.24 77.25
N LEU A 244 -38.23 -105.20 76.44
CA LEU A 244 -39.58 -104.74 76.13
C LEU A 244 -40.35 -105.80 75.34
N PHE A 245 -39.69 -106.46 74.38
CA PHE A 245 -40.31 -107.52 73.58
C PHE A 245 -40.67 -108.72 74.46
N GLU A 246 -39.76 -109.21 75.30
CA GLU A 246 -40.03 -110.33 76.22
C GLU A 246 -41.19 -110.04 77.17
N LYS A 247 -41.20 -108.84 77.78
CA LYS A 247 -42.28 -108.39 78.68
C LYS A 247 -43.62 -108.25 77.97
N SER A 248 -43.62 -107.77 76.72
CA SER A 248 -44.81 -107.67 75.88
C SER A 248 -45.39 -109.06 75.57
N THR A 249 -44.57 -110.02 75.15
CA THR A 249 -45.02 -111.41 74.92
C THR A 249 -45.55 -112.08 76.19
N ALA A 250 -44.93 -111.83 77.35
CA ALA A 250 -45.39 -112.38 78.62
C ALA A 250 -46.76 -111.80 79.07
N LEU A 251 -47.00 -110.51 78.79
CA LEU A 251 -48.28 -109.85 79.07
C LEU A 251 -49.41 -110.37 78.18
N VAL A 252 -49.14 -110.62 76.89
CA VAL A 252 -50.13 -111.21 75.97
C VAL A 252 -50.50 -112.63 76.43
N ALA A 253 -49.51 -113.46 76.81
CA ALA A 253 -49.77 -114.80 77.34
C ALA A 253 -50.57 -114.79 78.67
N GLN A 254 -50.34 -113.79 79.54
CA GLN A 254 -51.18 -113.60 80.75
C GLN A 254 -52.59 -113.13 80.41
N GLY A 255 -52.74 -112.26 79.40
CA GLY A 255 -54.04 -111.79 78.90
C GLY A 255 -54.90 -112.92 78.35
N GLU A 256 -54.33 -113.79 77.51
CA GLU A 256 -55.00 -114.97 76.95
C GLU A 256 -55.44 -115.94 78.05
N LYS A 257 -54.59 -116.16 79.06
CA LYS A 257 -54.91 -117.03 80.20
C LYS A 257 -56.07 -116.47 81.04
N LEU A 258 -56.08 -115.16 81.30
CA LEU A 258 -57.17 -114.48 82.01
C LEU A 258 -58.48 -114.49 81.22
N LEU A 259 -58.42 -114.37 79.90
CA LEU A 259 -59.60 -114.48 79.04
C LEU A 259 -60.21 -115.89 79.11
N SER A 260 -59.38 -116.94 79.01
CA SER A 260 -59.89 -118.33 79.09
C SER A 260 -60.52 -118.67 80.46
N VAL A 261 -59.94 -118.16 81.56
CA VAL A 261 -60.48 -118.36 82.92
C VAL A 261 -61.77 -117.56 83.12
N SER A 262 -61.84 -116.34 82.56
CA SER A 262 -63.06 -115.52 82.52
C SER A 262 -64.20 -116.22 81.77
N GLU A 263 -63.92 -116.76 80.58
CA GLU A 263 -64.90 -117.49 79.78
C GLU A 263 -65.38 -118.78 80.47
N ALA A 264 -64.47 -119.53 81.10
CA ALA A 264 -64.81 -120.74 81.87
C ALA A 264 -65.67 -120.40 83.11
N LEU A 265 -65.36 -119.31 83.80
CA LEU A 265 -66.11 -118.87 84.98
C LEU A 265 -67.51 -118.36 84.62
N ASN A 266 -67.65 -117.67 83.49
CA ASN A 266 -68.95 -117.24 82.98
C ASN A 266 -69.80 -118.43 82.52
N LYS A 267 -69.21 -119.41 81.80
CA LYS A 267 -69.90 -120.66 81.41
C LYS A 267 -70.38 -121.46 82.63
N CYS A 268 -69.57 -121.58 83.68
CA CYS A 268 -69.97 -122.25 84.92
C CYS A 268 -71.06 -121.50 85.69
N LYS A 269 -71.02 -120.16 85.72
CA LYS A 269 -72.06 -119.35 86.36
C LYS A 269 -73.41 -119.46 85.63
N THR A 270 -73.40 -119.41 84.30
CA THR A 270 -74.63 -119.59 83.51
C THR A 270 -75.19 -121.00 83.66
N ALA A 271 -74.34 -122.04 83.62
CA ALA A 271 -74.78 -123.43 83.83
C ALA A 271 -75.39 -123.66 85.23
N LEU A 272 -74.82 -123.05 86.27
CA LEU A 272 -75.34 -123.18 87.63
C LEU A 272 -76.66 -122.43 87.85
N LEU A 273 -76.86 -121.28 87.20
CA LEU A 273 -78.14 -120.55 87.24
C LEU A 273 -79.24 -121.30 86.48
N VAL A 274 -78.92 -121.85 85.31
CA VAL A 274 -79.84 -122.68 84.53
C VAL A 274 -80.23 -123.93 85.31
N ALA A 275 -79.27 -124.67 85.88
CA ALA A 275 -79.56 -125.87 86.68
C ALA A 275 -80.41 -125.57 87.93
N LYS A 276 -80.19 -124.44 88.61
CA LYS A 276 -81.04 -124.04 89.76
C LYS A 276 -82.47 -123.75 89.35
N LYS A 277 -82.66 -123.09 88.21
CA LYS A 277 -83.97 -122.80 87.65
C LYS A 277 -84.66 -124.09 87.17
N ASP A 278 -83.94 -124.97 86.49
CA ASP A 278 -84.48 -126.24 86.00
C ASP A 278 -84.94 -127.14 87.17
N VAL A 279 -84.20 -127.15 88.28
CA VAL A 279 -84.61 -127.88 89.49
C VAL A 279 -85.86 -127.28 90.13
N SER A 280 -85.98 -125.94 90.19
CA SER A 280 -87.20 -125.31 90.70
C SER A 280 -88.39 -125.54 89.77
N ASP A 281 -88.19 -125.40 88.47
CA ASP A 281 -89.23 -125.55 87.45
C ASP A 281 -89.68 -127.02 87.36
N ALA A 282 -88.75 -127.98 87.41
CA ALA A 282 -89.06 -129.39 87.51
C ALA A 282 -89.88 -129.69 88.77
N ARG A 283 -89.52 -129.14 89.94
CA ARG A 283 -90.29 -129.33 91.16
C ARG A 283 -91.71 -128.76 91.06
N VAL A 284 -91.86 -127.55 90.51
CA VAL A 284 -93.17 -126.91 90.27
C VAL A 284 -94.01 -127.74 89.30
N LEU A 285 -93.41 -128.17 88.19
CA LEU A 285 -94.05 -128.96 87.15
C LEU A 285 -94.45 -130.35 87.67
N LEU A 286 -93.59 -131.02 88.45
CA LEU A 286 -93.90 -132.32 89.05
C LEU A 286 -95.03 -132.20 90.07
N LEU A 287 -95.00 -131.19 90.94
CA LEU A 287 -96.05 -130.95 91.93
C LEU A 287 -97.39 -130.57 91.28
N ARG A 288 -97.38 -129.72 90.24
CA ARG A 288 -98.58 -129.43 89.45
C ARG A 288 -99.15 -130.66 88.77
N GLY A 289 -98.28 -131.53 88.24
CA GLY A 289 -98.68 -132.79 87.59
C GLY A 289 -99.23 -133.85 88.54
N ILE A 290 -98.99 -133.72 89.86
CA ILE A 290 -99.46 -134.67 90.88
C ILE A 290 -100.71 -134.16 91.61
N ALA A 291 -100.71 -132.89 92.04
CA ALA A 291 -101.73 -132.36 92.96
C ALA A 291 -102.53 -131.15 92.39
N GLY A 292 -102.36 -130.82 91.11
CA GLY A 292 -103.16 -129.82 90.39
C GLY A 292 -102.58 -128.40 90.37
N PRO A 293 -103.22 -127.46 89.65
CA PRO A 293 -102.62 -126.16 89.30
C PRO A 293 -102.38 -125.18 90.47
N ASN A 294 -103.03 -125.38 91.63
CA ASN A 294 -102.99 -124.50 92.81
C ASN A 294 -102.17 -125.06 93.98
N VAL A 295 -101.20 -125.95 93.72
CA VAL A 295 -100.35 -126.54 94.75
C VAL A 295 -99.32 -125.54 95.23
N ASP A 296 -99.30 -125.27 96.53
CA ASP A 296 -98.25 -124.49 97.17
C ASP A 296 -96.96 -125.30 97.28
N VAL A 297 -95.96 -124.91 96.51
CA VAL A 297 -94.66 -125.57 96.38
C VAL A 297 -93.85 -125.52 97.68
N SER A 298 -94.15 -124.56 98.55
CA SER A 298 -93.48 -124.36 99.83
C SER A 298 -93.74 -125.51 100.81
N LEU A 299 -94.94 -126.07 100.79
CA LEU A 299 -95.37 -127.19 101.64
C LEU A 299 -94.68 -128.51 101.32
N TYR A 300 -94.09 -128.66 100.12
CA TYR A 300 -93.45 -129.90 99.67
C TYR A 300 -91.93 -129.77 99.49
N GLN A 301 -91.30 -128.74 100.07
CA GLN A 301 -89.86 -128.50 99.93
C GLN A 301 -88.97 -129.66 100.43
N HIS A 302 -89.46 -130.39 101.43
CA HIS A 302 -88.78 -131.53 102.04
C HIS A 302 -88.95 -132.84 101.27
N VAL A 303 -89.82 -132.87 100.25
CA VAL A 303 -89.99 -134.04 99.39
C VAL A 303 -88.93 -134.03 98.30
N ARG A 304 -88.08 -135.05 98.28
CA ARG A 304 -86.96 -135.13 97.34
C ARG A 304 -87.47 -135.26 95.89
N LEU A 305 -86.73 -134.69 94.94
CA LEU A 305 -87.19 -134.58 93.54
C LEU A 305 -87.43 -135.95 92.89
N ASP A 306 -86.64 -136.95 93.25
CA ASP A 306 -86.78 -138.35 92.87
C ASP A 306 -88.15 -138.94 93.25
N GLU A 307 -88.70 -138.56 94.41
CA GLU A 307 -90.03 -138.97 94.87
C GLU A 307 -91.15 -138.31 94.01
N LEU A 308 -90.99 -137.04 93.66
CA LEU A 308 -91.93 -136.28 92.81
C LEU A 308 -91.89 -136.76 91.35
N VAL A 309 -90.70 -137.11 90.85
CA VAL A 309 -90.52 -137.73 89.54
C VAL A 309 -91.23 -139.09 89.48
N ARG A 310 -91.12 -139.93 90.52
CA ARG A 310 -91.83 -141.23 90.57
C ARG A 310 -93.35 -141.08 90.51
N LEU A 311 -93.91 -140.06 91.16
CA LEU A 311 -95.35 -139.79 91.19
C LEU A 311 -95.87 -139.17 89.88
N ARG A 312 -95.05 -138.37 89.19
CA ARG A 312 -95.42 -137.78 87.90
C ARG A 312 -95.09 -138.67 86.69
N LEU A 313 -94.18 -139.62 86.80
CA LEU A 313 -93.93 -140.65 85.78
C LEU A 313 -95.13 -141.60 85.58
N LYS A 314 -96.19 -141.47 86.39
CA LYS A 314 -97.50 -142.09 86.15
C LYS A 314 -98.41 -141.24 85.23
N ASN A 315 -98.03 -140.01 84.88
CA ASN A 315 -98.83 -138.96 84.22
C ASN A 315 -98.14 -138.35 82.96
N GLU A 316 -97.71 -139.18 81.99
CA GLU A 316 -97.48 -138.79 80.56
C GLU A 316 -96.19 -137.94 80.29
N ALA A 317 -95.11 -138.37 79.61
CA ALA A 317 -94.88 -138.89 78.25
C ALA A 317 -95.27 -137.93 77.10
N GLU A 318 -94.29 -137.18 76.55
CA GLU A 318 -94.06 -136.81 75.11
C GLU A 318 -93.46 -135.39 74.80
N CYS A 319 -92.38 -135.40 73.97
CA CYS A 319 -91.80 -134.43 72.99
C CYS A 319 -91.20 -133.06 73.40
N GLN A 320 -89.89 -132.71 73.24
CA GLN A 320 -88.94 -132.54 72.08
C GLN A 320 -89.21 -131.30 71.18
N SER A 321 -88.26 -130.50 70.59
CA SER A 321 -86.81 -130.22 70.70
C SER A 321 -86.37 -129.23 69.56
N LEU A 322 -85.21 -128.53 69.68
CA LEU A 322 -84.24 -128.08 68.61
C LEU A 322 -84.61 -126.86 67.68
N LEU A 323 -83.74 -126.00 67.09
CA LEU A 323 -82.26 -125.82 66.95
C LEU A 323 -81.90 -124.46 66.24
N ASP A 324 -80.67 -123.94 66.48
CA ASP A 324 -79.57 -123.42 65.59
C ASP A 324 -79.82 -122.79 64.18
N GLU A 325 -78.90 -122.09 63.50
CA GLU A 325 -77.67 -121.27 63.69
C GLU A 325 -77.23 -120.79 62.27
N SER A 326 -76.41 -119.74 62.21
CA SER A 326 -75.30 -119.46 61.25
C SER A 326 -75.44 -118.79 59.85
N GLU A 327 -74.56 -117.77 59.69
CA GLU A 327 -73.58 -117.43 58.62
C GLU A 327 -73.93 -116.83 57.22
N ALA A 328 -73.51 -115.55 57.04
CA ALA A 328 -72.54 -114.97 56.04
C ALA A 328 -72.85 -114.97 54.49
N PRO A 329 -72.04 -114.29 53.61
CA PRO A 329 -72.50 -113.08 52.90
C PRO A 329 -72.28 -113.02 51.35
N SER A 330 -72.72 -111.87 50.78
CA SER A 330 -72.23 -111.12 49.59
C SER A 330 -72.82 -111.33 48.17
N GLU A 331 -73.24 -110.17 47.63
CA GLU A 331 -73.02 -109.62 46.27
C GLU A 331 -74.11 -109.60 45.16
N VAL A 332 -74.28 -108.35 44.65
CA VAL A 332 -74.70 -107.79 43.34
C VAL A 332 -76.15 -107.74 42.81
N ASN A 333 -76.57 -106.47 42.57
CA ASN A 333 -77.25 -105.90 41.38
C ASN A 333 -78.79 -105.74 41.28
N ALA A 334 -79.12 -104.49 40.89
CA ALA A 334 -80.14 -104.02 39.94
C ALA A 334 -81.61 -103.77 40.39
N ASP A 335 -81.91 -102.47 40.53
CA ASP A 335 -82.76 -101.67 39.64
C ASP A 335 -84.32 -101.67 39.75
N LEU A 336 -84.85 -100.48 39.42
CA LEU A 336 -86.26 -100.06 39.20
C LEU A 336 -87.11 -99.75 40.45
N GLY A 337 -87.84 -98.64 40.55
CA GLY A 337 -88.19 -97.56 39.62
C GLY A 337 -89.31 -96.73 40.27
N LEU A 338 -89.61 -95.50 39.83
CA LEU A 338 -90.87 -94.84 40.20
C LEU A 338 -91.25 -93.73 39.20
N SER A 339 -92.46 -93.90 38.64
CA SER A 339 -92.99 -93.34 37.42
C SER A 339 -93.75 -92.02 37.62
N SER A 340 -93.05 -91.00 38.10
CA SER A 340 -93.48 -89.59 38.03
C SER A 340 -92.32 -88.63 37.72
N LEU A 341 -91.08 -89.15 37.68
CA LEU A 341 -89.84 -88.45 37.35
C LEU A 341 -89.63 -88.22 35.84
N SER A 342 -90.30 -88.98 34.96
CA SER A 342 -90.01 -89.06 33.52
C SER A 342 -90.44 -87.84 32.69
N LYS A 343 -91.46 -87.08 33.13
CA LYS A 343 -91.81 -85.79 32.54
C LYS A 343 -90.80 -84.72 32.95
N LEU A 344 -90.46 -84.66 34.23
CA LEU A 344 -89.46 -83.74 34.76
C LEU A 344 -88.05 -84.04 34.23
N GLU A 345 -87.71 -85.30 33.97
CA GLU A 345 -86.45 -85.73 33.34
C GLU A 345 -86.38 -85.42 31.85
N ARG A 346 -87.47 -85.60 31.09
CA ARG A 346 -87.51 -85.18 29.68
C ARG A 346 -87.42 -83.66 29.57
N GLU A 347 -88.16 -82.94 30.40
CA GLU A 347 -88.07 -81.48 30.48
C GLU A 347 -86.68 -81.05 30.95
N MET A 348 -86.06 -81.70 31.95
CA MET A 348 -84.68 -81.44 32.33
C MET A 348 -83.68 -81.77 31.23
N ARG A 349 -83.84 -82.85 30.46
CA ARG A 349 -82.94 -83.17 29.33
C ARG A 349 -83.11 -82.19 28.18
N LEU A 350 -84.33 -81.77 27.88
CA LEU A 350 -84.60 -80.73 26.88
C LEU A 350 -84.07 -79.38 27.34
N LEU A 351 -84.25 -79.02 28.61
CA LEU A 351 -83.70 -77.80 29.20
C LEU A 351 -82.17 -77.85 29.28
N ARG A 352 -81.56 -78.99 29.59
CA ARG A 352 -80.09 -79.18 29.56
C ARG A 352 -79.54 -79.16 28.13
N SER A 353 -80.23 -79.76 27.16
CA SER A 353 -79.85 -79.69 25.74
C SER A 353 -79.99 -78.27 25.19
N ARG A 354 -81.05 -77.56 25.60
CA ARG A 354 -81.28 -76.16 25.26
C ARG A 354 -80.25 -75.26 25.94
N ASN A 355 -79.95 -75.46 27.23
CA ASN A 355 -78.87 -74.75 27.93
C ASN A 355 -77.51 -75.05 27.32
N LYS A 356 -77.22 -76.30 26.95
CA LYS A 356 -75.97 -76.64 26.26
C LYS A 356 -75.85 -75.89 24.93
N ARG A 357 -76.90 -75.87 24.10
CA ARG A 357 -76.92 -75.10 22.85
C ARG A 357 -76.84 -73.59 23.07
N LEU A 358 -77.46 -73.08 24.13
CA LEU A 358 -77.34 -71.66 24.50
C LEU A 358 -75.94 -71.31 25.00
N VAL A 359 -75.29 -72.19 25.74
CA VAL A 359 -73.91 -72.02 26.22
C VAL A 359 -72.91 -72.13 25.07
N GLU A 360 -73.08 -73.08 24.15
CA GLU A 360 -72.27 -73.19 22.94
C GLU A 360 -72.43 -71.94 22.07
N ARG A 361 -73.67 -71.49 21.85
CA ARG A 361 -73.93 -70.24 21.12
C ARG A 361 -73.41 -68.99 21.85
N SER A 362 -73.45 -68.95 23.18
CA SER A 362 -72.83 -67.87 23.96
C SER A 362 -71.31 -67.89 23.78
N SER A 363 -70.69 -69.07 23.84
CA SER A 363 -69.25 -69.24 23.63
C SER A 363 -68.81 -68.86 22.21
N GLU A 364 -69.60 -69.20 21.20
CA GLU A 364 -69.35 -68.78 19.81
C GLU A 364 -69.47 -67.26 19.66
N LEU A 365 -70.54 -66.66 20.19
CA LEU A 365 -70.71 -65.21 20.18
C LEU A 365 -69.61 -64.49 20.98
N GLU A 366 -69.13 -65.08 22.08
CA GLU A 366 -67.99 -64.57 22.85
C GLU A 366 -66.68 -64.63 22.05
N LYS A 367 -66.43 -65.73 21.30
CA LYS A 367 -65.28 -65.85 20.40
C LYS A 367 -65.36 -64.85 19.24
N GLU A 368 -66.53 -64.69 18.64
CA GLU A 368 -66.76 -63.70 17.58
C GLU A 368 -66.58 -62.27 18.09
N LEU A 369 -67.11 -61.95 19.28
CA LEU A 369 -66.89 -60.67 19.94
C LEU A 369 -65.40 -60.46 20.21
N GLN A 370 -64.69 -61.46 20.73
CA GLN A 370 -63.26 -61.37 21.02
C GLN A 370 -62.42 -61.18 19.75
N ALA A 371 -62.80 -61.85 18.64
CA ALA A 371 -62.17 -61.64 17.34
C ALA A 371 -62.48 -60.24 16.76
N ALA A 372 -63.72 -59.75 16.91
CA ALA A 372 -64.10 -58.41 16.47
C ALA A 372 -63.39 -57.31 17.29
N VAL A 373 -63.23 -57.51 18.60
CA VAL A 373 -62.46 -56.62 19.48
C VAL A 373 -60.98 -56.63 19.08
N GLY A 374 -60.39 -57.81 18.81
CA GLY A 374 -59.02 -57.91 18.30
C GLY A 374 -58.83 -57.18 16.96
N ALA A 375 -59.76 -57.36 16.02
CA ALA A 375 -59.72 -56.64 14.74
C ALA A 375 -59.89 -55.12 14.91
N MET A 376 -60.71 -54.67 15.88
CA MET A 376 -60.81 -53.24 16.21
C MET A 376 -59.50 -52.68 16.76
N ASP A 377 -58.77 -53.45 17.58
CA ASP A 377 -57.48 -53.04 18.11
C ASP A 377 -56.40 -53.02 17.01
N ASP A 378 -56.43 -53.95 16.05
CA ASP A 378 -55.58 -53.90 14.85
C ASP A 378 -55.86 -52.66 13.99
N VAL A 379 -57.14 -52.30 13.81
CA VAL A 379 -57.54 -51.08 13.09
C VAL A 379 -57.07 -49.83 13.82
N LYS A 380 -57.12 -49.80 15.16
CA LYS A 380 -56.56 -48.69 15.96
C LYS A 380 -55.04 -48.61 15.76
N ALA A 381 -54.32 -49.73 15.86
CA ALA A 381 -52.87 -49.78 15.66
C ALA A 381 -52.48 -49.31 14.24
N LEU A 382 -53.23 -49.69 13.21
CA LEU A 382 -53.03 -49.20 11.83
C LEU A 382 -53.29 -47.71 11.69
N LYS A 383 -54.34 -47.18 12.35
CA LYS A 383 -54.62 -45.73 12.36
C LYS A 383 -53.52 -44.94 13.05
N GLU A 384 -53.03 -45.42 14.19
CA GLU A 384 -51.90 -44.82 14.91
C GLU A 384 -50.64 -44.83 14.04
N LYS A 385 -50.30 -45.95 13.42
CA LYS A 385 -49.15 -46.06 12.51
C LYS A 385 -49.29 -45.15 11.28
N THR A 386 -50.51 -45.01 10.74
CA THR A 386 -50.78 -44.11 9.61
C THR A 386 -50.64 -42.65 10.02
N ALA A 387 -51.12 -42.28 11.21
CA ALA A 387 -50.95 -40.94 11.78
C ALA A 387 -49.48 -40.63 12.05
N GLU A 388 -48.71 -41.61 12.55
CA GLU A 388 -47.27 -41.48 12.76
C GLU A 388 -46.52 -41.29 11.43
N LEU A 389 -46.82 -42.07 10.40
CA LEU A 389 -46.22 -41.91 9.07
C LEU A 389 -46.56 -40.54 8.45
N ALA A 390 -47.80 -40.06 8.60
CA ALA A 390 -48.19 -38.72 8.16
C ALA A 390 -47.45 -37.62 8.93
N GLY A 391 -47.22 -37.83 10.24
CA GLY A 391 -46.38 -36.96 11.07
C GLY A 391 -44.93 -36.91 10.58
N ARG A 392 -44.32 -38.09 10.35
CA ARG A 392 -42.94 -38.22 9.83
C ARG A 392 -42.79 -37.58 8.45
N GLN A 393 -43.78 -37.72 7.57
CA GLN A 393 -43.74 -37.10 6.24
C GLN A 393 -43.78 -35.57 6.32
N ARG A 394 -44.54 -34.99 7.26
CA ARG A 394 -44.57 -33.54 7.48
C ARG A 394 -43.24 -33.03 8.00
N THR A 395 -42.66 -33.69 9.01
CA THR A 395 -41.36 -33.28 9.55
C THR A 395 -40.24 -33.43 8.51
N GLU A 396 -40.27 -34.48 7.69
CA GLU A 396 -39.31 -34.65 6.59
C GLU A 396 -39.46 -33.55 5.52
N LYS A 397 -40.69 -33.14 5.18
CA LYS A 397 -40.94 -32.04 4.25
C LYS A 397 -40.42 -30.70 4.82
N GLU A 398 -40.64 -30.44 6.10
CA GLU A 398 -40.12 -29.25 6.79
C GLU A 398 -38.59 -29.25 6.82
N LEU A 399 -37.95 -30.39 7.10
CA LEU A 399 -36.50 -30.52 7.10
C LEU A 399 -35.92 -30.32 5.69
N ARG A 400 -36.57 -30.85 4.64
CA ARG A 400 -36.18 -30.57 3.25
C ARG A 400 -36.30 -29.09 2.91
N SER A 401 -37.42 -28.44 3.25
CA SER A 401 -37.60 -26.99 3.03
C SER A 401 -36.50 -26.18 3.71
N LYS A 402 -36.21 -26.47 4.98
CA LYS A 402 -35.13 -25.81 5.73
C LYS A 402 -33.76 -26.04 5.08
N SER A 403 -33.50 -27.25 4.59
CA SER A 403 -32.25 -27.56 3.87
C SER A 403 -32.16 -26.82 2.53
N ASP A 404 -33.26 -26.69 1.80
CA ASP A 404 -33.31 -25.99 0.52
C ASP A 404 -33.14 -24.47 0.72
N GLU A 405 -33.79 -23.90 1.73
CA GLU A 405 -33.63 -22.49 2.15
C GLU A 405 -32.16 -22.21 2.53
N ALA A 406 -31.56 -23.05 3.37
CA ALA A 406 -30.14 -22.93 3.72
C ALA A 406 -29.21 -23.03 2.50
N ARG A 407 -29.58 -23.87 1.51
CA ARG A 407 -28.82 -23.99 0.24
C ARG A 407 -28.95 -22.75 -0.63
N VAL A 408 -30.13 -22.15 -0.70
CA VAL A 408 -30.37 -20.89 -1.40
C VAL A 408 -29.54 -19.76 -0.77
N GLU A 409 -29.59 -19.60 0.55
CA GLU A 409 -28.79 -18.61 1.27
C GLU A 409 -27.29 -18.80 1.06
N ALA A 410 -26.81 -20.06 1.07
CA ALA A 410 -25.41 -20.35 0.79
C ALA A 410 -25.03 -19.98 -0.65
N ASN A 411 -25.90 -20.23 -1.63
CA ASN A 411 -25.68 -19.83 -3.02
C ASN A 411 -25.67 -18.31 -3.18
N GLU A 412 -26.57 -17.58 -2.53
CA GLU A 412 -26.57 -16.11 -2.53
C GLU A 412 -25.26 -15.55 -1.96
N LYS A 413 -24.74 -16.14 -0.87
CA LYS A 413 -23.43 -15.79 -0.31
C LYS A 413 -22.29 -16.08 -1.29
N ILE A 414 -22.32 -17.21 -1.99
CA ILE A 414 -21.33 -17.55 -3.03
C ILE A 414 -21.36 -16.53 -4.17
N VAL A 415 -22.54 -16.13 -4.63
CA VAL A 415 -22.68 -15.11 -5.68
C VAL A 415 -22.14 -13.76 -5.20
N ALA A 416 -22.52 -13.31 -4.00
CA ALA A 416 -22.03 -12.06 -3.42
C ALA A 416 -20.50 -12.04 -3.26
N LEU A 417 -19.92 -13.16 -2.81
CA LEU A 417 -18.46 -13.32 -2.73
C LEU A 417 -17.80 -13.29 -4.11
N SER A 418 -18.44 -13.90 -5.12
CA SER A 418 -17.93 -13.91 -6.49
C SER A 418 -17.91 -12.50 -7.11
N GLU A 419 -18.97 -11.70 -6.89
CA GLU A 419 -19.02 -10.30 -7.30
C GLU A 419 -17.95 -9.46 -6.59
N HIS A 420 -17.71 -9.73 -5.30
CA HIS A 420 -16.67 -9.04 -4.55
C HIS A 420 -15.27 -9.39 -5.08
N ILE A 421 -15.01 -10.67 -5.40
CA ILE A 421 -13.76 -11.11 -6.03
C ILE A 421 -13.58 -10.44 -7.41
N GLU A 422 -14.63 -10.31 -8.20
CA GLU A 422 -14.57 -9.64 -9.50
C GLU A 422 -14.22 -8.15 -9.35
N LYS A 423 -14.84 -7.44 -8.41
CA LYS A 423 -14.48 -6.05 -8.08
C LYS A 423 -13.01 -5.94 -7.68
N LEU A 424 -12.54 -6.84 -6.82
CA LEU A 424 -11.15 -6.87 -6.39
C LEU A 424 -10.20 -7.09 -7.58
N MET A 425 -10.54 -8.01 -8.49
CA MET A 425 -9.76 -8.25 -9.72
C MET A 425 -9.72 -7.03 -10.64
N ILE A 426 -10.81 -6.27 -10.75
CA ILE A 426 -10.84 -5.02 -11.53
C ILE A 426 -9.91 -3.98 -10.89
N HIS A 427 -9.94 -3.83 -9.56
CA HIS A 427 -9.04 -2.91 -8.86
C HIS A 427 -7.56 -3.31 -9.05
N LEU A 428 -7.23 -4.59 -8.91
CA LEU A 428 -5.88 -5.12 -9.19
C LEU A 428 -5.43 -4.84 -10.63
N LYS A 429 -6.31 -4.99 -11.62
CA LYS A 429 -6.00 -4.66 -13.02
C LYS A 429 -5.75 -3.16 -13.22
N HIS A 430 -6.56 -2.30 -12.61
CA HIS A 430 -6.36 -0.84 -12.66
C HIS A 430 -5.06 -0.44 -11.97
N GLU A 431 -4.75 -1.03 -10.82
CA GLU A 431 -3.49 -0.81 -10.10
C GLU A 431 -2.28 -1.23 -10.95
N ALA A 432 -2.33 -2.41 -11.56
CA ALA A 432 -1.27 -2.89 -12.45
C ALA A 432 -1.09 -1.96 -13.68
N ALA A 433 -2.18 -1.48 -14.27
CA ALA A 433 -2.13 -0.52 -15.37
C ALA A 433 -1.55 0.84 -14.95
N ALA A 434 -1.96 1.37 -13.79
CA ALA A 434 -1.43 2.60 -13.21
C ALA A 434 0.07 2.47 -12.91
N LYS A 435 0.49 1.34 -12.32
CA LYS A 435 1.90 1.05 -12.04
C LYS A 435 2.74 0.96 -13.32
N THR A 436 2.20 0.37 -14.39
CA THR A 436 2.88 0.31 -15.69
C THR A 436 3.07 1.71 -16.28
N LYS A 437 2.02 2.56 -16.25
CA LYS A 437 2.11 3.97 -16.69
C LYS A 437 3.10 4.78 -15.86
N ALA A 438 3.13 4.59 -14.55
CA ALA A 438 4.09 5.25 -13.67
C ALA A 438 5.54 4.83 -14.00
N LEU A 439 5.78 3.54 -14.26
CA LEU A 439 7.09 3.05 -14.69
C LEU A 439 7.52 3.61 -16.06
N GLU A 440 6.61 3.77 -17.01
CA GLU A 440 6.90 4.41 -18.30
C GLU A 440 7.26 5.89 -18.15
N SER A 441 6.53 6.63 -17.30
CA SER A 441 6.85 8.02 -16.95
C SER A 441 8.26 8.14 -16.33
N VAL A 442 8.59 7.27 -15.37
CA VAL A 442 9.93 7.23 -14.76
C VAL A 442 11.01 6.98 -15.82
N ARG A 443 10.81 6.04 -16.75
CA ARG A 443 11.77 5.80 -17.83
C ARG A 443 11.96 6.99 -18.76
N SER A 444 10.89 7.75 -19.06
CA SER A 444 10.97 8.98 -19.85
C SER A 444 11.80 10.04 -19.12
N LEU A 445 11.48 10.30 -17.86
CA LEU A 445 12.19 11.27 -17.02
C LEU A 445 13.66 10.89 -16.80
N GLU A 446 13.97 9.60 -16.66
CA GLU A 446 15.34 9.11 -16.60
C GLU A 446 16.11 9.36 -17.91
N SER A 447 15.43 9.31 -19.06
CA SER A 447 16.05 9.66 -20.34
C SER A 447 16.30 11.15 -20.46
N GLU A 448 15.32 11.99 -20.15
CA GLU A 448 15.48 13.44 -20.14
C GLU A 448 16.57 13.89 -19.17
N ARG A 449 16.64 13.26 -17.98
CA ARG A 449 17.73 13.52 -17.02
C ARG A 449 19.09 13.17 -17.60
N ARG A 450 19.22 12.05 -18.32
CA ARG A 450 20.48 11.68 -18.98
C ARG A 450 20.89 12.73 -20.02
N ASP A 451 19.96 13.18 -20.85
CA ASP A 451 20.22 14.16 -21.90
C ASP A 451 20.59 15.54 -21.31
N LEU A 452 19.93 15.96 -20.23
CA LEU A 452 20.27 17.18 -19.50
C LEU A 452 21.65 17.11 -18.85
N VAL A 453 22.01 15.97 -18.23
CA VAL A 453 23.35 15.77 -17.64
C VAL A 453 24.43 15.84 -18.73
N GLU A 454 24.18 15.25 -19.90
CA GLU A 454 25.10 15.35 -21.03
C GLU A 454 25.24 16.80 -21.52
N SER A 455 24.13 17.52 -21.66
CA SER A 455 24.12 18.94 -22.04
C SER A 455 24.91 19.81 -21.06
N VAL A 456 24.72 19.62 -19.75
CA VAL A 456 25.49 20.31 -18.71
C VAL A 456 26.98 19.98 -18.84
N ALA A 457 27.34 18.71 -19.03
CA ALA A 457 28.73 18.32 -19.22
C ALA A 457 29.36 18.97 -20.47
N GLN A 458 28.61 19.11 -21.56
CA GLN A 458 29.06 19.80 -22.77
C GLN A 458 29.22 21.31 -22.54
N LEU A 459 28.28 21.96 -21.84
CA LEU A 459 28.37 23.38 -21.51
C LEU A 459 29.56 23.68 -20.59
N THR A 460 29.79 22.86 -19.57
CA THR A 460 30.96 22.99 -18.68
C THR A 460 32.28 22.89 -19.46
N LYS A 461 32.38 21.96 -20.42
CA LYS A 461 33.56 21.87 -21.31
C LYS A 461 33.74 23.12 -22.17
N LYS A 462 32.65 23.67 -22.74
CA LYS A 462 32.69 24.91 -23.52
C LYS A 462 33.09 26.11 -22.66
N MET A 463 32.60 26.19 -21.43
CA MET A 463 32.94 27.25 -20.48
C MET A 463 34.43 27.20 -20.12
N ALA A 464 34.96 26.02 -19.78
CA ALA A 464 36.39 25.85 -19.51
C ALA A 464 37.28 26.24 -20.71
N ALA A 465 36.83 25.97 -21.94
CA ALA A 465 37.54 26.41 -23.14
C ALA A 465 37.52 27.95 -23.30
N LYS A 466 36.37 28.60 -23.03
CA LYS A 466 36.26 30.06 -23.04
C LYS A 466 37.14 30.70 -21.98
N ASP A 467 37.16 30.18 -20.76
CA ASP A 467 38.01 30.70 -19.68
C ASP A 467 39.49 30.61 -20.03
N LYS A 468 39.90 29.53 -20.70
CA LYS A 468 41.27 29.40 -21.22
C LYS A 468 41.59 30.51 -22.23
N THR A 469 40.71 30.73 -23.23
CA THR A 469 40.91 31.80 -24.23
C THR A 469 40.90 33.20 -23.60
N MET A 470 40.05 33.41 -22.59
CA MET A 470 40.01 34.66 -21.84
C MET A 470 41.32 34.89 -21.08
N GLY A 471 41.88 33.85 -20.45
CA GLY A 471 43.17 33.91 -19.79
C GLY A 471 44.32 34.21 -20.76
N GLU A 472 44.33 33.61 -21.95
CA GLU A 472 45.32 33.90 -22.99
C GLU A 472 45.22 35.36 -23.47
N LEU A 473 44.01 35.87 -23.70
CA LEU A 473 43.78 37.27 -24.09
C LEU A 473 44.19 38.27 -22.99
N GLN A 474 43.89 37.97 -21.72
CA GLN A 474 44.31 38.80 -20.59
C GLN A 474 45.83 38.84 -20.44
N GLN A 475 46.51 37.70 -20.62
CA GLN A 475 47.98 37.65 -20.65
C GLN A 475 48.53 38.46 -21.83
N GLY A 476 47.95 38.34 -23.02
CA GLY A 476 48.31 39.14 -24.19
C GLY A 476 48.15 40.64 -23.96
N SER A 477 47.02 41.06 -23.37
CA SER A 477 46.76 42.46 -23.00
C SER A 477 47.80 42.99 -22.02
N LYS A 478 48.17 42.20 -21.00
CA LYS A 478 49.17 42.58 -20.01
C LYS A 478 50.56 42.74 -20.63
N ILE A 479 50.96 41.83 -21.53
CA ILE A 479 52.24 41.94 -22.25
C ILE A 479 52.29 43.22 -23.08
N LEU A 480 51.20 43.57 -23.78
CA LEU A 480 51.12 44.80 -24.56
C LEU A 480 51.19 46.05 -23.69
N GLU A 481 50.53 46.05 -22.53
CA GLU A 481 50.60 47.12 -21.55
C GLU A 481 52.04 47.31 -21.03
N ASP A 482 52.72 46.21 -20.66
CA ASP A 482 54.11 46.23 -20.21
C ASP A 482 55.06 46.74 -21.32
N GLN A 483 54.81 46.37 -22.58
CA GLN A 483 55.55 46.88 -23.73
C GLN A 483 55.37 48.38 -23.93
N LEU A 484 54.14 48.89 -23.86
CA LEU A 484 53.86 50.32 -23.96
C LEU A 484 54.56 51.10 -22.85
N ARG A 485 54.48 50.60 -21.61
CA ARG A 485 55.17 51.20 -20.46
C ARG A 485 56.69 51.24 -20.65
N LEU A 486 57.29 50.15 -21.13
CA LEU A 486 58.73 50.10 -21.43
C LEU A 486 59.10 51.11 -22.53
N MET A 487 58.25 51.25 -23.55
CA MET A 487 58.47 52.18 -24.64
C MET A 487 58.41 53.64 -24.16
N ASP A 488 57.47 53.97 -23.27
CA ASP A 488 57.37 55.28 -22.61
C ASP A 488 58.60 55.57 -21.75
N GLU A 489 59.06 54.60 -20.96
CA GLU A 489 60.30 54.71 -20.18
C GLU A 489 61.50 55.00 -21.08
N LYS A 490 61.63 54.30 -22.22
CA LYS A 490 62.71 54.52 -23.19
C LYS A 490 62.62 55.86 -23.90
N TYR A 491 61.42 56.33 -24.20
CA TYR A 491 61.21 57.65 -24.78
C TYR A 491 61.64 58.75 -23.80
N ILE A 492 61.26 58.64 -22.52
CA ILE A 492 61.68 59.57 -21.47
C ILE A 492 63.21 59.55 -21.30
N GLU A 493 63.84 58.38 -21.26
CA GLU A 493 65.30 58.24 -21.22
C GLU A 493 66.00 58.96 -22.39
N LEU A 494 65.53 58.73 -23.63
CA LEU A 494 66.09 59.36 -24.82
C LEU A 494 65.92 60.87 -24.81
N ARG A 495 64.75 61.35 -24.38
CA ARG A 495 64.47 62.78 -24.25
C ARG A 495 65.41 63.44 -23.23
N ASN A 496 65.58 62.83 -22.06
CA ASN A 496 66.52 63.30 -21.04
C ASN A 496 67.96 63.34 -21.56
N LYS A 497 68.39 62.32 -22.31
CA LYS A 497 69.74 62.31 -22.95
C LYS A 497 69.89 63.42 -23.98
N LEU A 498 68.88 63.64 -24.83
CA LEU A 498 68.87 64.71 -25.83
C LEU A 498 68.95 66.09 -25.16
N ASP A 499 68.13 66.33 -24.14
CA ASP A 499 68.10 67.59 -23.39
C ASP A 499 69.44 67.83 -22.68
N TRP A 500 70.06 66.78 -22.13
CA TRP A 500 71.40 66.83 -21.56
C TRP A 500 72.44 67.21 -22.62
N THR A 501 72.48 66.53 -23.77
CA THR A 501 73.40 66.84 -24.87
C THR A 501 73.22 68.27 -25.38
N ARG A 502 71.97 68.71 -25.56
CA ARG A 502 71.65 70.08 -25.97
C ARG A 502 72.14 71.11 -24.97
N THR A 503 71.91 70.88 -23.68
CA THR A 503 72.35 71.77 -22.60
C THR A 503 73.87 71.81 -22.49
N THR A 504 74.55 70.66 -22.57
CA THR A 504 76.02 70.56 -22.53
C THR A 504 76.64 71.24 -23.75
N SER A 505 76.14 70.96 -24.96
CA SER A 505 76.58 71.61 -26.19
C SER A 505 76.38 73.14 -26.13
N GLN A 506 75.23 73.62 -25.64
CA GLN A 506 75.01 75.06 -25.45
C GLN A 506 75.98 75.68 -24.44
N LYS A 507 76.28 74.97 -23.34
CA LYS A 507 77.28 75.42 -22.35
C LYS A 507 78.68 75.51 -22.97
N GLU A 508 79.08 74.52 -23.78
CA GLU A 508 80.35 74.51 -24.49
C GLU A 508 80.43 75.62 -25.53
N VAL A 509 79.38 75.82 -26.35
CA VAL A 509 79.29 76.93 -27.31
C VAL A 509 79.40 78.28 -26.60
N LYS A 510 78.75 78.45 -25.44
CA LYS A 510 78.87 79.67 -24.63
C LYS A 510 80.30 79.86 -24.10
N LYS A 511 80.96 78.80 -23.61
CA LYS A 511 82.36 78.83 -23.15
C LYS A 511 83.31 79.22 -24.29
N LEU A 512 83.24 78.52 -25.43
CA LEU A 512 84.05 78.81 -26.61
C LEU A 512 83.79 80.21 -27.14
N SER A 513 82.53 80.65 -27.19
CA SER A 513 82.18 82.02 -27.57
C SER A 513 82.77 83.05 -26.61
N HIS A 514 82.81 82.76 -25.31
CA HIS A 514 83.43 83.62 -24.30
C HIS A 514 84.95 83.66 -24.48
N GLU A 515 85.62 82.51 -24.59
CA GLU A 515 87.06 82.41 -24.85
C GLU A 515 87.45 83.15 -26.14
N LEU A 516 86.66 83.00 -27.20
CA LEU A 516 86.86 83.69 -28.47
C LEU A 516 86.67 85.20 -28.33
N SER A 517 85.68 85.65 -27.55
CA SER A 517 85.51 87.07 -27.20
C SER A 517 86.71 87.61 -26.41
N VAL A 518 87.20 86.87 -25.42
CA VAL A 518 88.40 87.23 -24.63
C VAL A 518 89.64 87.29 -25.52
N LEU A 519 89.84 86.31 -26.40
CA LEU A 519 90.93 86.30 -27.38
C LEU A 519 90.85 87.48 -28.33
N ARG A 520 89.66 87.82 -28.82
CA ARG A 520 89.43 89.03 -29.65
C ARG A 520 89.80 90.30 -28.88
N CYS A 521 89.36 90.45 -27.63
CA CYS A 521 89.75 91.58 -26.79
C CYS A 521 91.27 91.64 -26.57
N LYS A 522 91.90 90.51 -26.25
CA LYS A 522 93.36 90.43 -26.07
C LYS A 522 94.12 90.76 -27.36
N TRP A 523 93.67 90.25 -28.50
CA TRP A 523 94.23 90.57 -29.81
C TRP A 523 94.10 92.06 -30.10
N GLN A 524 92.91 92.63 -29.90
CA GLN A 524 92.67 94.06 -30.07
C GLN A 524 93.60 94.88 -29.17
N MET A 525 93.74 94.53 -27.88
CA MET A 525 94.66 95.22 -26.97
C MET A 525 96.13 95.09 -27.39
N ALA A 526 96.56 93.92 -27.87
CA ALA A 526 97.91 93.71 -28.37
C ALA A 526 98.18 94.49 -29.68
N LEU A 527 97.14 94.69 -30.51
CA LEU A 527 97.16 95.56 -31.68
C LEU A 527 97.31 97.03 -31.24
N ASP A 528 96.50 97.47 -30.26
CA ASP A 528 96.47 98.84 -29.75
C ASP A 528 97.76 99.21 -28.99
N THR A 529 98.44 98.25 -28.36
CA THR A 529 99.73 98.45 -27.67
C THR A 529 100.95 98.31 -28.58
N GLY A 530 100.76 98.07 -29.88
CA GLY A 530 101.84 98.01 -30.87
C GLY A 530 102.79 96.80 -30.71
N GLN A 531 102.41 95.78 -29.93
CA GLN A 531 103.19 94.56 -29.76
C GLN A 531 103.00 93.54 -30.89
N LEU A 532 102.00 93.74 -31.74
CA LEU A 532 101.76 92.94 -32.94
C LEU A 532 102.21 93.72 -34.19
N PRO A 533 103.01 93.12 -35.10
CA PRO A 533 103.35 93.72 -36.37
C PRO A 533 102.08 94.09 -37.16
N THR A 534 101.90 95.37 -37.46
CA THR A 534 100.77 95.90 -38.25
C THR A 534 100.92 95.66 -39.76
N ASP A 535 102.01 95.02 -40.17
CA ASP A 535 102.25 94.68 -41.57
C ASP A 535 101.64 93.31 -41.91
N THR A 536 100.55 93.36 -42.69
CA THR A 536 100.11 92.30 -43.60
C THR A 536 99.93 90.89 -43.01
N TYR A 537 98.82 90.67 -42.30
CA TYR A 537 98.19 89.34 -42.23
C TYR A 537 96.71 89.44 -42.62
N VAL A 538 96.46 89.44 -43.93
CA VAL A 538 95.17 89.04 -44.49
C VAL A 538 95.02 87.55 -44.18
N LEU A 539 94.32 87.23 -43.08
CA LEU A 539 93.90 85.88 -42.76
C LEU A 539 93.03 85.37 -43.92
N LYS A 540 93.58 84.42 -44.70
CA LYS A 540 92.84 83.70 -45.73
C LYS A 540 91.61 83.04 -45.09
N PRO A 541 90.43 83.08 -45.74
CA PRO A 541 89.24 82.40 -45.24
C PRO A 541 89.53 80.90 -45.10
N ILE A 542 89.40 80.37 -43.88
CA ILE A 542 89.48 78.94 -43.62
C ILE A 542 88.31 78.28 -44.37
N LYS A 543 88.65 77.33 -45.23
CA LYS A 543 87.75 76.48 -46.00
C LYS A 543 86.62 75.94 -45.12
N LYS A 544 85.39 76.07 -45.61
CA LYS A 544 84.20 75.35 -45.12
C LYS A 544 84.56 73.88 -44.90
N MET A 545 84.54 73.44 -43.64
CA MET A 545 84.58 72.02 -43.32
C MET A 545 83.32 71.33 -43.84
N GLN A 546 83.54 70.18 -44.46
CA GLN A 546 82.56 69.22 -44.94
C GLN A 546 81.44 68.99 -43.92
N LEU A 547 80.20 69.20 -44.37
CA LEU A 547 79.03 68.53 -43.82
C LEU A 547 79.29 67.01 -43.90
N LEU A 548 79.43 66.36 -42.74
CA LEU A 548 79.27 64.92 -42.62
C LEU A 548 77.82 64.60 -42.95
N SER A 549 77.60 64.27 -44.21
CA SER A 549 76.45 63.56 -44.73
C SER A 549 76.27 62.26 -43.95
N SER A 550 75.15 62.20 -43.23
CA SER A 550 74.53 60.99 -42.74
C SER A 550 74.27 59.99 -43.88
N PRO A 551 74.66 58.71 -43.74
CA PRO A 551 73.93 57.61 -44.35
C PRO A 551 73.24 56.80 -43.24
N HIS A 552 72.24 55.99 -43.60
CA HIS A 552 71.33 55.21 -42.75
C HIS A 552 70.01 55.92 -42.40
N SER A 553 69.36 56.42 -43.43
CA SER A 553 67.90 56.36 -43.53
C SER A 553 67.56 55.47 -44.73
N ALA A 554 67.24 54.21 -44.44
CA ALA A 554 66.63 53.30 -45.39
C ALA A 554 65.44 52.66 -44.66
N SER A 555 64.26 53.14 -45.04
CA SER A 555 62.98 52.52 -44.77
C SER A 555 62.95 51.13 -45.36
N ASP A 556 62.48 50.15 -44.60
CA ASP A 556 61.88 48.96 -45.20
C ASP A 556 60.52 48.73 -44.52
N SER A 557 59.48 49.00 -45.29
CA SER A 557 58.08 48.83 -44.93
C SER A 557 57.61 47.61 -45.69
N LYS A 558 57.30 46.52 -44.97
CA LYS A 558 56.54 45.40 -45.52
C LYS A 558 55.40 45.01 -44.60
N LEU A 559 54.23 45.35 -45.13
CA LEU A 559 52.89 44.89 -44.82
C LEU A 559 52.80 43.36 -44.69
N LEU A 560 52.15 42.89 -43.63
CA LEU A 560 51.32 41.69 -43.59
C LEU A 560 50.15 42.08 -42.67
N GLY A 561 48.89 42.15 -43.10
CA GLY A 561 48.20 41.19 -43.96
C GLY A 561 47.23 40.41 -43.07
N SER A 562 46.17 41.09 -42.65
CA SER A 562 45.01 40.51 -41.97
C SER A 562 44.29 39.54 -42.91
N ASN A 563 43.89 38.37 -42.39
CA ASN A 563 42.71 37.63 -42.87
C ASN A 563 42.26 36.64 -41.79
N ASN A 564 41.06 36.88 -41.27
CA ASN A 564 40.18 35.84 -40.74
C ASN A 564 39.60 35.05 -41.90
N ASP A 565 39.47 33.75 -41.76
CA ASP A 565 38.20 33.04 -42.00
C ASP A 565 38.28 31.58 -41.54
N ASP A 566 37.10 31.01 -41.35
CA ASP A 566 36.73 30.05 -40.33
C ASP A 566 36.43 28.65 -40.93
N VAL A 567 36.41 27.62 -40.05
CA VAL A 567 35.75 26.29 -40.13
C VAL A 567 36.32 25.14 -41.04
N PRO A 568 35.93 23.84 -40.85
CA PRO A 568 36.79 22.80 -40.26
C PRO A 568 36.95 21.50 -41.12
N ARG A 569 37.69 20.48 -40.63
CA ARG A 569 37.34 19.02 -40.56
C ARG A 569 38.55 18.05 -40.67
N SER A 570 38.67 17.20 -39.64
CA SER A 570 39.27 15.84 -39.52
C SER A 570 40.49 15.40 -40.36
N THR A 571 41.55 14.89 -39.71
CA THR A 571 41.82 13.43 -39.53
C THR A 571 43.24 13.17 -38.97
N ALA A 572 43.31 12.21 -38.04
CA ALA A 572 44.37 11.24 -37.74
C ALA A 572 45.89 11.58 -37.86
N SER A 573 46.55 11.34 -36.72
CA SER A 573 47.76 10.51 -36.56
C SER A 573 49.14 11.17 -36.37
N THR A 574 49.79 10.66 -35.32
CA THR A 574 51.22 10.42 -35.11
C THR A 574 52.08 11.50 -34.46
N THR A 575 52.50 11.16 -33.24
CA THR A 575 53.48 11.80 -32.36
C THR A 575 54.89 11.80 -32.97
N PRO A 576 55.78 12.71 -32.52
CA PRO A 576 56.88 12.20 -31.68
C PRO A 576 57.29 13.10 -30.51
N ILE A 577 57.41 12.43 -29.38
CA ILE A 577 58.29 12.61 -28.20
C ILE A 577 59.32 13.75 -28.33
N LYS A 578 59.21 14.78 -27.48
CA LYS A 578 60.34 15.60 -27.02
C LYS A 578 60.26 15.85 -25.50
N ARG A 579 61.44 15.72 -24.89
CA ARG A 579 61.74 15.63 -23.46
C ARG A 579 61.35 16.88 -22.68
N SER A 580 60.73 16.69 -21.53
CA SER A 580 60.44 17.69 -20.51
C SER A 580 61.73 18.17 -19.85
N VAL A 581 61.99 19.49 -19.91
CA VAL A 581 62.95 20.18 -19.05
C VAL A 581 62.18 20.64 -17.82
N ALA A 582 62.57 20.15 -16.65
CA ALA A 582 62.00 20.53 -15.36
C ALA A 582 62.38 21.99 -15.04
N PHE A 583 61.37 22.85 -14.89
CA PHE A 583 61.49 24.18 -14.32
C PHE A 583 60.92 24.11 -12.91
N GLU A 584 61.76 24.22 -11.89
CA GLU A 584 61.36 24.33 -10.48
C GLU A 584 60.74 25.71 -10.22
N ILE A 585 59.47 25.71 -9.81
CA ILE A 585 58.73 26.90 -9.38
C ILE A 585 58.95 27.08 -7.87
N PRO A 586 59.32 28.28 -7.37
CA PRO A 586 59.40 28.56 -5.95
C PRO A 586 58.06 28.32 -5.23
N LYS A 587 58.09 27.60 -4.10
CA LYS A 587 56.91 27.34 -3.25
C LYS A 587 56.27 28.65 -2.79
N LEU A 588 55.05 28.90 -3.27
CA LEU A 588 54.15 29.91 -2.74
C LEU A 588 53.52 29.42 -1.41
N PRO A 589 53.18 30.33 -0.47
CA PRO A 589 52.57 29.97 0.81
C PRO A 589 51.21 29.32 0.57
N GLN A 590 50.94 28.20 1.23
CA GLN A 590 49.62 27.59 1.27
C GLN A 590 48.63 28.60 1.92
N PRO A 591 47.44 28.81 1.33
CA PRO A 591 46.39 29.56 2.02
C PRO A 591 45.94 28.76 3.23
N ASP A 592 45.79 29.46 4.37
CA ASP A 592 45.26 28.90 5.59
C ASP A 592 43.93 28.19 5.32
N SER A 593 43.86 26.99 5.90
CA SER A 593 42.71 26.09 5.95
C SER A 593 41.37 26.80 6.06
N GLU A 594 40.42 26.32 5.26
CA GLU A 594 39.00 26.61 5.25
C GLU A 594 38.38 26.69 6.66
N VAL A 595 38.38 27.89 7.25
CA VAL A 595 37.54 28.25 8.39
C VAL A 595 36.24 28.79 7.81
N GLY A 596 35.33 27.90 7.41
CA GLY A 596 34.04 28.34 6.87
C GLY A 596 33.14 27.26 6.30
N THR A 597 33.68 26.08 6.00
CA THR A 597 32.87 24.98 5.46
C THR A 597 32.16 24.27 6.62
N PRO A 598 30.82 24.10 6.62
CA PRO A 598 30.07 23.54 7.75
C PRO A 598 30.39 22.07 8.09
N TRP A 599 31.32 21.46 7.34
CA TRP A 599 31.76 20.07 7.38
C TRP A 599 33.30 19.94 7.50
N SER A 600 34.00 20.91 8.09
CA SER A 600 35.43 20.79 8.30
C SER A 600 35.77 19.54 9.13
N ASP A 601 36.89 18.87 8.80
CA ASP A 601 37.34 17.63 9.46
C ASP A 601 37.40 17.76 10.99
N THR A 602 37.71 18.95 11.50
CA THR A 602 37.70 19.28 12.92
C THR A 602 36.34 19.12 13.59
N LYS A 603 35.24 19.37 12.87
CA LYS A 603 33.86 19.27 13.36
C LYS A 603 33.34 17.83 13.28
N LEU A 604 33.80 17.07 12.28
CA LEU A 604 33.58 15.62 12.19
C LEU A 604 34.27 14.89 13.34
N ASP A 605 35.52 15.25 13.65
CA ASP A 605 36.26 14.70 14.80
C ASP A 605 35.58 15.03 16.14
N ALA A 606 35.02 16.24 16.28
CA ALA A 606 34.28 16.64 17.47
C ALA A 606 32.97 15.83 17.66
N LEU A 607 32.23 15.60 16.58
CA LEU A 607 31.02 14.77 16.58
C LEU A 607 31.32 13.30 16.87
N GLN A 608 32.41 12.77 16.32
CA GLN A 608 32.85 11.40 16.55
C GLN A 608 33.27 11.17 18.01
N ARG A 609 33.94 12.14 18.64
CA ARG A 609 34.24 12.10 20.09
C ARG A 609 32.99 12.22 20.96
N GLN A 610 31.96 12.94 20.50
CA GLN A 610 30.71 13.08 21.23
C GLN A 610 29.86 11.79 21.15
N LEU A 611 29.94 11.06 20.04
CA LEU A 611 29.30 9.76 19.88
C LEU A 611 29.97 8.67 20.72
N GLN A 612 31.29 8.73 20.93
CA GLN A 612 32.03 7.78 21.75
C GLN A 612 31.88 8.00 23.27
N ARG A 613 31.23 9.09 23.70
CA ARG A 613 30.98 9.41 25.12
C ARG A 613 29.54 9.11 25.58
N LYS A 614 28.69 8.60 24.70
CA LYS A 614 27.42 7.96 25.05
C LYS A 614 27.60 6.45 24.93
#